data_AF-A0A2M7IP00-F1
#
_entry.id   AF-A0A2M7IP00-F1
#
_cell.length_a   1.000
_cell.length_b   1.000
_cell.length_c   1.000
_cell.angle_alpha   90.00
_cell.angle_beta   90.00
_cell.angle_gamma   90.00
#
_symmetry.space_group_name_H-M   'P 1'
#
loop_
_entity.id
_entity.type
_entity.pdbx_description
1 polymer ?
#
loop_
_entity_poly.entity_id
_entity_poly.type
_entity_poly.pdbx_seq_one_letter_code
_entity_poly.pdbx_strand_id
1 'polypeptide(L)'
;MDGNNKNDENKSDDQVADVITGNENAWTEEVNNKVEVPVEKAEVVAEITENEAGEEIIPTNVSPKSALPLKQYVIAAVMIAVIGMVLWYGLEKQERVKTGVFDKIEGLVKTAKPVATVNGIKISKEQYEKNREQIIASAKQQGLDVSDAKVQSEIDAQAIDVLVNTELLRQAAKTAGVVVTPEQIESRYQEIVTSVGGVDELAQKMTELNVDENSLRSDIEGEILIKTYLTDAVDISTIKIEESEIKTAYENASDTGASLPPLEEVASQIEAQLKAVKEQDLIKTFIETLKEKAEIEITI
;
A
#
# COMPACT_ATOMS: atom_id res chain seq x y z
N MET A 1 2.62 74.35 5.26
CA MET A 1 1.88 74.48 6.53
C MET A 1 0.42 74.43 6.16
N ASP A 2 -0.16 73.22 6.12
CA ASP A 2 -1.56 72.99 5.80
C ASP A 2 -2.18 72.11 6.87
N GLY A 3 -3.43 72.44 7.18
CA GLY A 3 -4.09 72.22 8.45
C GLY A 3 -4.56 70.80 8.73
N ASN A 4 -4.43 70.48 10.01
CA ASN A 4 -4.87 69.29 10.72
C ASN A 4 -6.40 69.26 10.89
N ASN A 5 -7.03 68.10 10.74
CA ASN A 5 -8.44 67.90 11.08
C ASN A 5 -8.70 66.48 11.62
N LYS A 6 -9.58 66.45 12.65
CA LYS A 6 -10.36 65.34 13.22
C LYS A 6 -9.64 64.41 14.20
N ASN A 7 -10.25 63.97 15.29
CA ASN A 7 -11.42 64.35 16.08
C ASN A 7 -11.34 63.38 17.27
N ASP A 8 -11.32 63.90 18.49
CA ASP A 8 -11.62 63.13 19.69
C ASP A 8 -13.14 63.08 19.86
N GLU A 9 -13.71 61.90 20.14
CA GLU A 9 -14.74 61.77 21.16
C GLU A 9 -14.89 60.32 21.64
N ASN A 10 -15.23 60.22 22.91
CA ASN A 10 -14.96 59.16 23.86
C ASN A 10 -16.30 58.53 24.34
N LYS A 11 -16.18 57.34 24.94
CA LYS A 11 -16.88 56.86 26.16
C LYS A 11 -17.97 55.77 26.07
N SER A 12 -17.64 54.72 26.84
CA SER A 12 -18.44 53.88 27.77
C SER A 12 -19.44 52.88 27.18
N ASP A 13 -19.66 51.69 27.73
CA ASP A 13 -19.72 51.26 29.13
C ASP A 13 -19.25 49.80 29.36
N ASP A 14 -18.87 49.56 30.62
CA ASP A 14 -18.67 48.30 31.33
C ASP A 14 -19.84 47.29 31.21
N GLN A 15 -19.56 45.98 31.36
CA GLN A 15 -19.94 45.11 32.50
C GLN A 15 -19.35 43.69 32.29
N VAL A 16 -18.40 43.19 33.10
CA VAL A 16 -18.56 42.33 34.31
C VAL A 16 -19.74 41.34 34.25
N ALA A 17 -19.71 40.10 34.71
CA ALA A 17 -18.71 39.12 35.15
C ALA A 17 -19.49 37.80 35.40
N ASP A 18 -18.76 36.69 35.51
CA ASP A 18 -18.90 35.69 36.59
C ASP A 18 -19.54 34.30 36.33
N VAL A 19 -18.93 33.35 37.05
CA VAL A 19 -19.37 32.01 37.51
C VAL A 19 -19.27 30.83 36.50
N ILE A 20 -18.30 29.90 36.58
CA ILE A 20 -17.86 28.93 37.63
C ILE A 20 -18.47 27.51 37.46
N THR A 21 -17.55 26.58 37.19
CA THR A 21 -17.43 25.15 37.60
C THR A 21 -18.43 24.08 37.16
N GLY A 22 -17.86 22.99 36.65
CA GLY A 22 -17.88 21.69 37.34
C GLY A 22 -18.92 20.66 36.86
N ASN A 23 -18.45 19.56 36.26
CA ASN A 23 -19.00 18.24 36.54
C ASN A 23 -17.93 17.15 36.29
N GLU A 24 -17.94 16.20 37.20
CA GLU A 24 -16.99 15.17 37.54
C GLU A 24 -17.33 13.81 36.87
N ASN A 25 -16.29 13.07 36.51
CA ASN A 25 -15.94 11.67 36.80
C ASN A 25 -17.03 10.57 37.02
N ALA A 26 -16.62 9.34 36.66
CA ALA A 26 -17.21 8.00 36.86
C ALA A 26 -18.24 7.60 35.77
N TRP A 27 -18.13 6.44 35.10
CA TRP A 27 -18.23 5.08 35.66
C TRP A 27 -17.35 4.05 34.92
N THR A 28 -16.75 3.14 35.67
CA THR A 28 -16.19 1.84 35.24
C THR A 28 -17.15 0.70 35.57
N GLU A 29 -16.95 -0.43 34.87
CA GLU A 29 -17.25 -1.84 35.21
C GLU A 29 -18.33 -2.61 34.41
N GLU A 30 -17.80 -3.68 33.77
CA GLU A 30 -18.31 -5.04 33.58
C GLU A 30 -19.78 -5.30 33.22
N VAL A 31 -20.01 -6.00 32.10
CA VAL A 31 -20.66 -7.34 32.11
C VAL A 31 -20.19 -8.18 30.92
N ASN A 32 -19.47 -9.26 31.24
CA ASN A 32 -19.28 -10.46 30.44
C ASN A 32 -20.60 -11.22 30.31
N ASN A 33 -21.09 -11.53 29.10
CA ASN A 33 -22.01 -12.66 28.96
C ASN A 33 -21.89 -13.39 27.62
N LYS A 34 -21.50 -14.65 27.77
CA LYS A 34 -21.45 -15.74 26.80
C LYS A 34 -22.85 -16.34 26.67
N VAL A 35 -23.40 -16.44 25.46
CA VAL A 35 -24.57 -17.30 25.22
C VAL A 35 -24.36 -18.11 23.95
N GLU A 36 -24.31 -19.43 24.16
CA GLU A 36 -24.24 -20.48 23.17
C GLU A 36 -25.61 -20.73 22.50
N VAL A 37 -25.52 -21.30 21.30
CA VAL A 37 -26.54 -21.69 20.29
C VAL A 37 -27.75 -22.46 20.85
N PRO A 38 -28.85 -22.57 20.07
CA PRO A 38 -29.09 -23.90 19.52
C PRO A 38 -29.58 -23.96 18.06
N VAL A 39 -29.13 -25.03 17.42
CA VAL A 39 -29.45 -25.54 16.09
C VAL A 39 -30.87 -26.09 16.07
N GLU A 40 -31.70 -25.62 15.14
CA GLU A 40 -33.03 -26.19 14.87
C GLU A 40 -32.96 -27.23 13.75
N LYS A 41 -33.61 -28.36 14.02
CA LYS A 41 -33.53 -29.64 13.35
C LYS A 41 -34.84 -29.83 12.58
N ALA A 42 -34.80 -29.83 11.25
CA ALA A 42 -35.98 -30.16 10.44
C ALA A 42 -36.01 -31.66 10.12
N GLU A 43 -37.00 -32.36 10.71
CA GLU A 43 -37.37 -33.73 10.37
C GLU A 43 -38.05 -33.79 9.00
N VAL A 44 -37.66 -34.78 8.18
CA VAL A 44 -38.35 -35.16 6.94
C VAL A 44 -39.27 -36.33 7.26
N VAL A 45 -40.57 -36.11 7.05
CA VAL A 45 -41.63 -37.12 7.16
C VAL A 45 -41.64 -37.99 5.91
N ALA A 46 -41.71 -39.30 6.11
CA ALA A 46 -41.84 -40.31 5.08
C ALA A 46 -43.30 -40.44 4.59
N GLU A 47 -43.50 -40.66 3.29
CA GLU A 47 -44.71 -41.30 2.76
C GLU A 47 -44.31 -42.21 1.58
N ILE A 48 -44.91 -43.39 1.58
CA ILE A 48 -44.58 -44.59 0.79
C ILE A 48 -45.75 -44.80 -0.18
N THR A 49 -45.49 -45.12 -1.45
CA THR A 49 -46.36 -46.06 -2.21
C THR A 49 -45.59 -46.77 -3.31
N GLU A 50 -45.62 -48.10 -3.23
CA GLU A 50 -45.20 -49.12 -4.21
C GLU A 50 -45.96 -49.04 -5.54
N ASN A 51 -45.33 -49.53 -6.62
CA ASN A 51 -45.91 -50.54 -7.49
C ASN A 51 -44.87 -51.32 -8.34
N GLU A 52 -45.10 -52.63 -8.33
CA GLU A 52 -44.52 -53.79 -9.02
C GLU A 52 -44.61 -53.70 -10.58
N ALA A 53 -44.03 -54.51 -11.46
CA ALA A 53 -43.15 -55.69 -11.50
C ALA A 53 -42.79 -55.94 -13.00
N GLY A 54 -41.78 -56.78 -13.26
CA GLY A 54 -41.80 -57.71 -14.40
C GLY A 54 -40.67 -57.65 -15.44
N GLU A 55 -39.70 -58.57 -15.29
CA GLU A 55 -39.03 -59.41 -16.33
C GLU A 55 -38.10 -58.71 -17.37
N GLU A 56 -36.88 -59.16 -17.73
CA GLU A 56 -36.21 -60.48 -17.77
C GLU A 56 -34.67 -60.32 -17.62
N ILE A 57 -34.01 -61.38 -17.15
CA ILE A 57 -32.58 -61.51 -16.82
C ILE A 57 -31.81 -62.30 -17.91
N ILE A 58 -30.65 -61.80 -18.36
CA ILE A 58 -29.54 -62.63 -18.88
C ILE A 58 -28.22 -62.14 -18.24
N PRO A 59 -27.39 -63.03 -17.65
CA PRO A 59 -26.29 -62.62 -16.78
C PRO A 59 -24.94 -62.59 -17.51
N THR A 60 -24.22 -61.47 -17.44
CA THR A 60 -22.76 -61.45 -17.66
C THR A 60 -22.12 -60.30 -16.86
N ASN A 61 -21.75 -60.65 -15.63
CA ASN A 61 -20.58 -60.20 -14.89
C ASN A 61 -19.88 -58.91 -15.38
N VAL A 62 -20.24 -57.78 -14.79
CA VAL A 62 -19.31 -56.70 -14.45
C VAL A 62 -19.77 -56.09 -13.13
N SER A 63 -18.99 -56.33 -12.08
CA SER A 63 -19.19 -55.70 -10.77
C SER A 63 -19.34 -54.18 -10.90
N PRO A 64 -20.40 -53.54 -10.35
CA PRO A 64 -20.38 -52.11 -10.14
C PRO A 64 -19.44 -51.83 -8.95
N LYS A 65 -18.21 -51.46 -9.32
CA LYS A 65 -17.21 -50.82 -8.49
C LYS A 65 -17.90 -49.71 -7.69
N SER A 66 -17.78 -49.78 -6.36
CA SER A 66 -18.29 -48.78 -5.41
C SER A 66 -18.17 -47.37 -5.95
N ALA A 67 -19.28 -46.63 -6.04
CA ALA A 67 -19.27 -45.22 -6.36
C ALA A 67 -18.40 -44.49 -5.32
N LEU A 68 -17.27 -43.94 -5.76
CA LEU A 68 -16.34 -43.22 -4.90
C LEU A 68 -16.79 -41.76 -4.75
N PRO A 69 -16.62 -41.15 -3.57
CA PRO A 69 -17.17 -39.82 -3.27
C PRO A 69 -16.55 -38.73 -4.16
N LEU A 70 -17.34 -37.71 -4.51
CA LEU A 70 -17.06 -36.62 -5.46
C LEU A 70 -15.64 -36.00 -5.39
N LYS A 71 -15.02 -35.97 -4.21
CA LYS A 71 -13.63 -35.51 -4.00
C LYS A 71 -12.59 -36.34 -4.78
N GLN A 72 -12.84 -37.63 -5.02
CA GLN A 72 -11.96 -38.48 -5.80
C GLN A 72 -12.07 -38.23 -7.31
N TYR A 73 -13.20 -37.72 -7.81
CA TYR A 73 -13.31 -37.25 -9.20
C TYR A 73 -12.52 -35.97 -9.43
N VAL A 74 -12.45 -35.07 -8.44
CA VAL A 74 -11.59 -33.88 -8.51
C VAL A 74 -10.11 -34.29 -8.53
N ILE A 75 -9.71 -35.25 -7.69
CA ILE A 75 -8.35 -35.79 -7.70
C ILE A 75 -8.05 -36.50 -9.02
N ALA A 76 -9.00 -37.29 -9.56
CA ALA A 76 -8.85 -37.94 -10.85
C ALA A 76 -8.78 -36.91 -12.01
N ALA A 77 -9.54 -35.82 -11.96
CA ALA A 77 -9.51 -34.75 -12.95
C ALA A 77 -8.19 -33.96 -12.90
N VAL A 78 -7.67 -33.68 -11.70
CA VAL A 78 -6.34 -33.07 -11.52
C VAL A 78 -5.25 -34.02 -12.00
N MET A 79 -5.34 -35.31 -11.71
CA MET A 79 -4.40 -36.31 -12.23
C MET A 79 -4.47 -36.43 -13.76
N ILE A 80 -5.65 -36.36 -14.37
CA ILE A 80 -5.81 -36.34 -15.83
C ILE A 80 -5.26 -35.04 -16.43
N ALA A 81 -5.42 -33.90 -15.75
CA ALA A 81 -4.84 -32.62 -16.18
C ALA A 81 -3.31 -32.65 -16.09
N VAL A 82 -2.75 -33.22 -15.02
CA VAL A 82 -1.29 -33.37 -14.82
C VAL A 82 -0.71 -34.39 -15.79
N ILE A 83 -1.37 -35.54 -16.00
CA ILE A 83 -0.99 -36.53 -17.02
C ILE A 83 -1.13 -35.92 -18.42
N GLY A 84 -2.16 -35.11 -18.66
CA GLY A 84 -2.33 -34.32 -19.88
C GLY A 84 -1.16 -33.35 -20.08
N MET A 85 -0.72 -32.66 -19.03
CA MET A 85 0.41 -31.72 -19.04
C MET A 85 1.76 -32.43 -19.25
N VAL A 86 1.93 -33.63 -18.67
CA VAL A 86 3.13 -34.47 -18.84
C VAL A 86 3.16 -35.12 -20.22
N LEU A 87 2.02 -35.58 -20.73
CA LEU A 87 1.88 -36.07 -22.10
C LEU A 87 2.07 -34.93 -23.11
N TRP A 88 1.58 -33.72 -22.80
CA TRP A 88 1.80 -32.51 -23.59
C TRP A 88 3.27 -32.13 -23.64
N TYR A 89 3.95 -32.13 -22.49
CA TYR A 89 5.39 -31.89 -22.37
C TYR A 89 6.22 -32.98 -23.11
N GLY A 90 5.77 -34.23 -23.08
CA GLY A 90 6.39 -35.34 -23.82
C GLY A 90 6.16 -35.28 -25.33
N LEU A 91 4.98 -34.83 -25.76
CA LEU A 91 4.64 -34.60 -27.17
C LEU A 91 5.40 -33.40 -27.75
N GLU A 92 5.73 -32.41 -26.92
CA GLU A 92 6.53 -31.23 -27.28
C GLU A 92 8.00 -31.58 -27.53
N LYS A 93 8.60 -32.52 -26.77
CA LYS A 93 9.97 -33.02 -27.03
C LYS A 93 10.10 -33.88 -28.30
N GLN A 94 9.01 -34.30 -28.94
CA GLN A 94 9.05 -35.10 -30.18
C GLN A 94 8.77 -34.29 -31.47
N GLU A 95 8.65 -32.96 -31.41
CA GLU A 95 8.32 -32.10 -32.58
C GLU A 95 6.98 -32.42 -33.28
N ARG A 96 6.08 -33.22 -32.66
CA ARG A 96 4.87 -33.73 -33.33
C ARG A 96 3.66 -32.77 -33.28
N VAL A 97 3.75 -31.65 -32.58
CA VAL A 97 2.69 -30.63 -32.50
C VAL A 97 3.30 -29.23 -32.52
N LYS A 98 3.16 -28.52 -33.64
CA LYS A 98 3.37 -27.07 -33.75
C LYS A 98 2.02 -26.38 -33.62
N THR A 99 1.56 -26.12 -32.41
CA THR A 99 0.26 -25.48 -32.18
C THR A 99 0.32 -23.96 -32.31
N GLY A 100 1.49 -23.33 -32.38
CA GLY A 100 1.63 -21.86 -32.49
C GLY A 100 0.95 -21.10 -31.34
N VAL A 101 0.55 -21.80 -30.29
CA VAL A 101 -0.11 -21.25 -29.10
C VAL A 101 0.93 -20.54 -28.24
N PHE A 102 2.15 -21.08 -28.14
CA PHE A 102 3.26 -20.44 -27.44
C PHE A 102 3.82 -19.22 -28.20
N ASP A 103 3.89 -19.27 -29.53
CA ASP A 103 4.29 -18.11 -30.34
C ASP A 103 3.30 -16.92 -30.19
N LYS A 104 2.00 -17.22 -30.00
CA LYS A 104 0.98 -16.20 -29.71
C LYS A 104 1.06 -15.66 -28.28
N ILE A 105 1.51 -16.45 -27.31
CA ILE A 105 1.77 -15.99 -25.94
C ILE A 105 3.03 -15.11 -25.91
N GLU A 106 4.08 -15.47 -26.65
CA GLU A 106 5.32 -14.71 -26.76
C GLU A 106 5.10 -13.35 -27.46
N GLY A 107 4.22 -13.31 -28.48
CA GLY A 107 3.79 -12.08 -29.13
C GLY A 107 2.89 -11.17 -28.27
N LEU A 108 2.22 -11.71 -27.25
CA LEU A 108 1.43 -10.95 -26.26
C LEU A 108 2.30 -10.43 -25.10
N VAL A 109 3.46 -11.03 -24.87
CA VAL A 109 4.49 -10.57 -23.92
C VAL A 109 5.60 -9.84 -24.69
N LYS A 110 5.22 -8.85 -25.51
CA LYS A 110 6.17 -7.80 -25.90
C LYS A 110 6.43 -6.95 -24.65
N THR A 111 7.17 -7.50 -23.69
CA THR A 111 7.49 -6.84 -22.43
C THR A 111 8.21 -5.56 -22.78
N ALA A 112 7.59 -4.42 -22.47
CA ALA A 112 8.26 -3.14 -22.59
C ALA A 112 9.63 -3.25 -21.90
N LYS A 113 10.69 -2.76 -22.56
CA LYS A 113 12.03 -2.76 -21.98
C LYS A 113 11.96 -2.10 -20.59
N PRO A 114 12.56 -2.69 -19.54
CA PRO A 114 12.61 -2.05 -18.24
C PRO A 114 13.34 -0.70 -18.34
N VAL A 115 13.03 0.19 -17.41
CA VAL A 115 13.71 1.49 -17.30
C VAL A 115 14.90 1.45 -16.35
N ALA A 116 14.93 0.47 -15.46
CA ALA A 116 16.08 0.15 -14.62
C ALA A 116 16.02 -1.29 -14.10
N THR A 117 17.13 -1.77 -13.57
CA THR A 117 17.26 -3.06 -12.88
C THR A 117 18.03 -2.86 -11.58
N VAL A 118 17.55 -3.46 -10.49
CA VAL A 118 18.17 -3.42 -9.16
C VAL A 118 18.39 -4.85 -8.67
N ASN A 119 19.65 -5.29 -8.60
CA ASN A 119 20.03 -6.68 -8.27
C ASN A 119 19.25 -7.73 -9.08
N GLY A 120 19.09 -7.47 -10.39
CA GLY A 120 18.33 -8.33 -11.31
C GLY A 120 16.80 -8.14 -11.29
N ILE A 121 16.24 -7.35 -10.37
CA ILE A 121 14.81 -7.03 -10.35
C ILE A 121 14.53 -5.83 -11.26
N LYS A 122 13.61 -6.01 -12.21
CA LYS A 122 13.26 -5.01 -13.22
C LYS A 122 12.29 -3.97 -12.67
N ILE A 123 12.58 -2.70 -12.93
CA ILE A 123 11.66 -1.58 -12.78
C ILE A 123 10.97 -1.36 -14.14
N SER A 124 9.65 -1.50 -14.16
CA SER A 124 8.87 -1.41 -15.39
C SER A 124 8.71 0.03 -15.86
N LYS A 125 8.54 0.21 -17.18
CA LYS A 125 8.21 1.52 -17.75
C LYS A 125 6.91 2.10 -17.17
N GLU A 126 5.92 1.26 -16.91
CA GLU A 126 4.65 1.71 -16.35
C GLU A 126 4.82 2.34 -14.97
N GLN A 127 5.58 1.69 -14.07
CA GLN A 127 5.89 2.24 -12.74
C GLN A 127 6.62 3.57 -12.84
N TYR A 128 7.56 3.68 -13.78
CA TYR A 128 8.28 4.91 -14.05
C TYR A 128 7.37 6.05 -14.51
N GLU A 129 6.53 5.81 -15.53
CA GLU A 129 5.62 6.84 -16.04
C GLU A 129 4.61 7.27 -14.97
N LYS A 130 4.08 6.34 -14.17
CA LYS A 130 3.17 6.67 -13.04
C LYS A 130 3.84 7.62 -12.02
N ASN A 131 5.06 7.30 -11.58
CA ASN A 131 5.80 8.17 -10.66
C ASN A 131 6.15 9.51 -11.30
N ARG A 132 6.56 9.48 -12.57
CA ARG A 132 6.90 10.67 -13.35
C ARG A 132 5.71 11.62 -13.50
N GLU A 133 4.52 11.10 -13.79
CA GLU A 133 3.29 11.89 -13.90
C GLU A 133 2.94 12.60 -12.58
N GLN A 134 3.12 11.92 -11.44
CA GLN A 134 2.93 12.51 -10.12
C GLN A 134 3.91 13.66 -9.86
N ILE A 135 5.18 13.49 -10.21
CA ILE A 135 6.20 14.53 -10.07
C ILE A 135 5.92 15.70 -11.02
N ILE A 136 5.50 15.44 -12.26
CA ILE A 136 5.07 16.47 -13.22
C ILE A 136 3.89 17.27 -12.67
N ALA A 137 2.90 16.61 -12.06
CA ALA A 137 1.76 17.29 -11.47
C ALA A 137 2.20 18.22 -10.34
N SER A 138 3.11 17.78 -9.47
CA SER A 138 3.69 18.61 -8.42
C SER A 138 4.51 19.78 -8.98
N ALA A 139 5.37 19.54 -9.97
CA ALA A 139 6.17 20.56 -10.61
C ALA A 139 5.31 21.67 -11.26
N LYS A 140 4.21 21.29 -11.92
CA LYS A 140 3.24 22.25 -12.48
C LYS A 140 2.57 23.09 -11.39
N GLN A 141 2.21 22.49 -10.26
CA GLN A 141 1.63 23.23 -9.12
C GLN A 141 2.62 24.24 -8.53
N GLN A 142 3.92 23.95 -8.59
CA GLN A 142 5.00 24.86 -8.18
C GLN A 142 5.32 25.93 -9.24
N GLY A 143 4.65 25.89 -10.41
CA GLY A 143 4.87 26.85 -11.50
C GLY A 143 6.11 26.57 -12.35
N LEU A 144 6.70 25.37 -12.25
CA LEU A 144 7.84 24.97 -13.07
C LEU A 144 7.41 24.68 -14.51
N ASP A 145 8.25 25.07 -15.48
CA ASP A 145 8.05 24.74 -16.89
C ASP A 145 8.49 23.32 -17.17
N VAL A 146 7.54 22.38 -17.19
CA VAL A 146 7.80 20.96 -17.48
C VAL A 146 8.16 20.70 -18.95
N SER A 147 8.13 21.71 -19.82
CA SER A 147 8.65 21.61 -21.19
C SER A 147 10.16 21.90 -21.28
N ASP A 148 10.73 22.54 -20.26
CA ASP A 148 12.17 22.78 -20.16
C ASP A 148 12.94 21.47 -19.99
N ALA A 149 14.03 21.31 -20.75
CA ALA A 149 14.80 20.07 -20.78
C ALA A 149 15.52 19.78 -19.46
N LYS A 150 15.94 20.81 -18.72
CA LYS A 150 16.57 20.63 -17.41
C LYS A 150 15.53 20.16 -16.39
N VAL A 151 14.35 20.78 -16.38
CA VAL A 151 13.23 20.35 -15.53
C VAL A 151 12.83 18.91 -15.84
N GLN A 152 12.72 18.54 -17.12
CA GLN A 152 12.44 17.14 -17.50
C GLN A 152 13.50 16.17 -16.99
N SER A 153 14.79 16.51 -17.15
CA SER A 153 15.88 15.67 -16.65
C SER A 153 15.86 15.50 -15.13
N GLU A 154 15.50 16.55 -14.38
CA GLU A 154 15.36 16.47 -12.92
C GLU A 154 14.17 15.59 -12.52
N ILE A 155 13.04 15.71 -13.23
CA ILE A 155 11.85 14.87 -13.03
C ILE A 155 12.18 13.40 -13.31
N ASP A 156 12.86 13.10 -14.42
CA ASP A 156 13.23 11.74 -14.81
C ASP A 156 14.17 11.10 -13.77
N ALA A 157 15.16 11.87 -13.30
CA ALA A 157 16.09 11.45 -12.26
C ALA A 157 15.36 11.18 -10.93
N GLN A 158 14.44 12.04 -10.52
CA GLN A 158 13.64 11.84 -9.30
C GLN A 158 12.72 10.62 -9.42
N ALA A 159 12.05 10.44 -10.56
CA ALA A 159 11.15 9.32 -10.79
C ALA A 159 11.88 7.98 -10.70
N ILE A 160 13.07 7.88 -11.31
CA ILE A 160 13.86 6.64 -11.25
C ILE A 160 14.50 6.43 -9.87
N ASP A 161 14.98 7.48 -9.22
CA ASP A 161 15.64 7.36 -7.91
C ASP A 161 14.65 6.87 -6.83
N VAL A 162 13.42 7.39 -6.83
CA VAL A 162 12.36 6.91 -5.92
C VAL A 162 12.11 5.41 -6.10
N LEU A 163 12.00 4.94 -7.35
CA LEU A 163 11.76 3.53 -7.65
C LEU A 163 12.93 2.63 -7.26
N VAL A 164 14.16 3.06 -7.55
CA VAL A 164 15.38 2.34 -7.18
C VAL A 164 15.52 2.27 -5.66
N ASN A 165 15.34 3.39 -4.96
CA ASN A 165 15.42 3.45 -3.49
C ASN A 165 14.38 2.54 -2.84
N THR A 166 13.13 2.57 -3.34
CA THR A 166 12.04 1.73 -2.86
C THR A 166 12.37 0.25 -3.05
N GLU A 167 12.89 -0.14 -4.21
CA GLU A 167 13.27 -1.53 -4.47
C GLU A 167 14.44 -1.99 -3.59
N LEU A 168 15.45 -1.16 -3.38
CA LEU A 168 16.57 -1.45 -2.47
C LEU A 168 16.09 -1.68 -1.04
N LEU A 169 15.23 -0.81 -0.53
CA LEU A 169 14.66 -0.94 0.81
C LEU A 169 13.81 -2.21 0.94
N ARG A 170 13.02 -2.52 -0.09
CA ARG A 170 12.19 -3.74 -0.14
C ARG A 170 13.06 -5.00 -0.11
N GLN A 171 14.15 -5.03 -0.87
CA GLN A 171 15.10 -6.15 -0.89
C GLN A 171 15.83 -6.29 0.45
N ALA A 172 16.25 -5.17 1.05
CA ALA A 172 16.90 -5.16 2.35
C ALA A 172 15.96 -5.67 3.45
N ALA A 173 14.70 -5.23 3.46
CA ALA A 173 13.67 -5.71 4.38
C ALA A 173 13.42 -7.21 4.24
N LYS A 174 13.29 -7.72 3.01
CA LYS A 174 13.14 -9.17 2.75
C LYS A 174 14.35 -9.97 3.22
N THR A 175 15.55 -9.45 2.99
CA THR A 175 16.81 -10.08 3.42
C THR A 175 16.92 -10.11 4.94
N ALA A 176 16.42 -9.07 5.62
CA ALA A 176 16.33 -9.00 7.08
C ALA A 176 15.23 -9.89 7.67
N GLY A 177 14.41 -10.54 6.84
CA GLY A 177 13.35 -11.44 7.28
C GLY A 177 12.10 -10.73 7.81
N VAL A 178 11.88 -9.47 7.43
CA VAL A 178 10.66 -8.74 7.79
C VAL A 178 9.46 -9.39 7.10
N VAL A 179 8.40 -9.65 7.85
CA VAL A 179 7.16 -10.29 7.37
C VAL A 179 5.99 -9.34 7.57
N VAL A 180 5.16 -9.20 6.55
CA VAL A 180 3.89 -8.48 6.60
C VAL A 180 2.75 -9.49 6.66
N THR A 181 1.86 -9.33 7.65
CA THR A 181 0.71 -10.20 7.84
C THR A 181 -0.51 -9.72 7.05
N PRO A 182 -1.43 -10.62 6.64
CA PRO A 182 -2.68 -10.23 6.00
C PRO A 182 -3.50 -9.23 6.83
N GLU A 183 -3.47 -9.37 8.16
CA GLU A 183 -4.18 -8.49 9.08
C GLU A 183 -3.64 -7.05 9.04
N GLN A 184 -2.32 -6.87 8.90
CA GLN A 184 -1.72 -5.54 8.74
C GLN A 184 -2.11 -4.89 7.41
N ILE A 185 -2.13 -5.67 6.33
CA ILE A 185 -2.56 -5.20 5.01
C ILE A 185 -4.04 -4.77 5.07
N GLU A 186 -4.88 -5.59 5.69
CA GLU A 186 -6.31 -5.27 5.82
C GLU A 186 -6.55 -4.05 6.70
N SER A 187 -5.86 -3.93 7.83
CA SER A 187 -5.95 -2.74 8.70
C SER A 187 -5.59 -1.48 7.92
N ARG A 188 -4.47 -1.50 7.19
CA ARG A 188 -4.02 -0.35 6.39
C ARG A 188 -4.97 -0.06 5.22
N TYR A 189 -5.55 -1.08 4.61
CA TYR A 189 -6.56 -0.91 3.57
C TYR A 189 -7.82 -0.21 4.12
N GLN A 190 -8.32 -0.62 5.29
CA GLN A 190 -9.48 0.01 5.92
C GLN A 190 -9.22 1.45 6.38
N GLU A 191 -8.00 1.76 6.82
CA GLU A 191 -7.57 3.14 7.06
C GLU A 191 -7.68 3.99 5.78
N ILE A 192 -7.20 3.46 4.65
CA ILE A 192 -7.28 4.14 3.35
C ILE A 192 -8.75 4.36 2.97
N VAL A 193 -9.59 3.32 3.01
CA VAL A 193 -11.04 3.40 2.76
C VAL A 193 -11.68 4.53 3.59
N THR A 194 -11.39 4.56 4.89
CA THR A 194 -11.95 5.58 5.79
C THR A 194 -11.44 6.98 5.43
N SER A 195 -10.14 7.11 5.13
CA SER A 195 -9.52 8.41 4.82
C SER A 195 -10.04 9.04 3.54
N VAL A 196 -10.41 8.23 2.54
CA VAL A 196 -10.89 8.73 1.24
C VAL A 196 -12.40 8.97 1.22
N GLY A 197 -13.13 8.58 2.27
CA GLY A 197 -14.56 8.83 2.43
C GLY A 197 -15.46 7.60 2.32
N GLY A 198 -14.91 6.41 2.08
CA GLY A 198 -15.66 5.17 1.93
C GLY A 198 -15.16 4.29 0.79
N VAL A 199 -15.80 3.12 0.65
CA VAL A 199 -15.45 2.13 -0.38
C VAL A 199 -15.80 2.64 -1.78
N ASP A 200 -16.91 3.38 -1.92
CA ASP A 200 -17.38 3.90 -3.21
C ASP A 200 -16.41 4.99 -3.73
N GLU A 201 -15.99 5.91 -2.86
CA GLU A 201 -14.99 6.94 -3.16
C GLU A 201 -13.63 6.34 -3.51
N LEU A 202 -13.23 5.28 -2.80
CA LEU A 202 -12.01 4.54 -3.12
C LEU A 202 -12.10 3.92 -4.52
N ALA A 203 -13.20 3.23 -4.83
CA ALA A 203 -13.40 2.59 -6.14
C ALA A 203 -13.38 3.59 -7.30
N GLN A 204 -13.97 4.78 -7.11
CA GLN A 204 -13.91 5.85 -8.11
C GLN A 204 -12.46 6.32 -8.33
N LYS A 205 -11.71 6.63 -7.26
CA LYS A 205 -10.31 7.07 -7.36
C LYS A 205 -9.42 6.00 -8.00
N MET A 206 -9.62 4.74 -7.64
CA MET A 206 -8.88 3.62 -8.21
C MET A 206 -9.13 3.47 -9.71
N THR A 207 -10.37 3.71 -10.16
CA THR A 207 -10.71 3.75 -11.60
C THR A 207 -10.02 4.91 -12.31
N GLU A 208 -10.03 6.11 -11.72
CA GLU A 208 -9.35 7.31 -12.26
C GLU A 208 -7.83 7.10 -12.39
N LEU A 209 -7.22 6.39 -11.44
CA LEU A 209 -5.79 6.09 -11.42
C LEU A 209 -5.41 4.79 -12.15
N ASN A 210 -6.39 4.05 -12.68
CA ASN A 210 -6.21 2.74 -13.31
C ASN A 210 -5.42 1.77 -12.40
N VAL A 211 -5.86 1.66 -11.15
CA VAL A 211 -5.30 0.78 -10.11
C VAL A 211 -6.40 -0.20 -9.66
N ASP A 212 -6.06 -1.48 -9.51
CA ASP A 212 -6.97 -2.48 -8.93
C ASP A 212 -6.63 -2.78 -7.46
N GLU A 213 -7.56 -3.45 -6.76
CA GLU A 213 -7.41 -3.72 -5.32
C GLU A 213 -6.18 -4.56 -5.01
N ASN A 214 -5.84 -5.52 -5.87
CA ASN A 214 -4.65 -6.36 -5.68
C ASN A 214 -3.37 -5.53 -5.75
N SER A 215 -3.30 -4.60 -6.71
CA SER A 215 -2.18 -3.67 -6.86
C SER A 215 -2.07 -2.75 -5.64
N LEU A 216 -3.20 -2.18 -5.20
CA LEU A 216 -3.23 -1.35 -3.99
C LEU A 216 -2.78 -2.13 -2.75
N ARG A 217 -3.23 -3.37 -2.57
CA ARG A 217 -2.80 -4.23 -1.46
C ARG A 217 -1.32 -4.60 -1.54
N SER A 218 -0.79 -4.81 -2.74
CA SER A 218 0.65 -5.02 -2.94
C SER A 218 1.47 -3.77 -2.60
N ASP A 219 0.96 -2.58 -2.92
CA ASP A 219 1.60 -1.32 -2.56
C ASP A 219 1.58 -1.10 -1.04
N ILE A 220 0.45 -1.42 -0.39
CA ILE A 220 0.31 -1.42 1.08
C ILE A 220 1.30 -2.39 1.73
N GLU A 221 1.43 -3.62 1.21
CA GLU A 221 2.41 -4.59 1.70
C GLU A 221 3.83 -4.02 1.62
N GLY A 222 4.18 -3.41 0.48
CA GLY A 222 5.46 -2.75 0.28
C GLY A 222 5.70 -1.60 1.27
N GLU A 223 4.71 -0.75 1.48
CA GLU A 223 4.74 0.35 2.45
C GLU A 223 5.03 -0.17 3.87
N ILE A 224 4.25 -1.16 4.33
CA ILE A 224 4.38 -1.73 5.67
C ILE A 224 5.73 -2.41 5.84
N LEU A 225 6.17 -3.18 4.83
CA LEU A 225 7.45 -3.88 4.84
C LEU A 225 8.61 -2.89 5.03
N ILE A 226 8.65 -1.83 4.22
CA ILE A 226 9.71 -0.81 4.27
C ILE A 226 9.65 -0.05 5.59
N LYS A 227 8.48 0.40 6.02
CA LYS A 227 8.30 1.15 7.27
C LYS A 227 8.75 0.33 8.48
N THR A 228 8.36 -0.94 8.54
CA THR A 228 8.76 -1.86 9.60
C THR A 228 10.27 -2.02 9.61
N TYR A 229 10.87 -2.25 8.43
CA TYR A 229 12.31 -2.39 8.31
C TYR A 229 13.08 -1.14 8.73
N LEU A 230 12.67 0.05 8.31
CA LEU A 230 13.33 1.30 8.66
C LEU A 230 13.26 1.59 10.16
N THR A 231 12.18 1.19 10.84
CA THR A 231 12.05 1.32 12.30
C THR A 231 13.14 0.55 13.04
N ASP A 232 13.54 -0.61 12.52
CA ASP A 232 14.56 -1.47 13.12
C ASP A 232 15.98 -1.15 12.62
N ALA A 233 16.11 -0.78 11.34
CA ALA A 233 17.39 -0.58 10.68
C ALA A 233 17.98 0.82 10.90
N VAL A 234 17.13 1.82 11.16
CA VAL A 234 17.54 3.20 11.41
C VAL A 234 17.24 3.55 12.86
N ASP A 235 18.28 3.81 13.64
CA ASP A 235 18.16 4.15 15.06
C ASP A 235 17.69 5.61 15.26
N ILE A 236 16.41 5.84 14.99
CA ILE A 236 15.75 7.13 15.17
C ILE A 236 15.62 7.52 16.65
N SER A 237 15.81 6.57 17.58
CA SER A 237 15.71 6.80 19.02
C SER A 237 16.89 7.61 19.57
N THR A 238 18.03 7.58 18.88
CA THR A 238 19.23 8.35 19.24
C THR A 238 19.20 9.80 18.79
N ILE A 239 18.22 10.19 17.98
CA ILE A 239 18.10 11.57 17.48
C ILE A 239 17.83 12.49 18.66
N LYS A 240 18.82 13.34 18.98
CA LYS A 240 18.71 14.43 19.93
C LYS A 240 18.68 15.75 19.19
N ILE A 241 17.79 16.63 19.61
CA ILE A 241 17.73 18.01 19.13
C ILE A 241 18.23 18.90 20.26
N GLU A 242 19.31 19.62 19.99
CA GLU A 242 19.88 20.54 20.96
C GLU A 242 19.12 21.87 20.89
N GLU A 243 18.99 22.57 22.04
CA GLU A 243 18.32 23.88 22.10
C GLU A 243 18.93 24.90 21.13
N SER A 244 20.25 24.82 20.90
CA SER A 244 20.93 25.66 19.92
C SER A 244 20.43 25.44 18.49
N GLU A 245 20.09 24.20 18.12
CA GLU A 245 19.56 23.88 16.79
C GLU A 245 18.16 24.46 16.61
N ILE A 246 17.32 24.38 17.64
CA ILE A 246 15.97 24.98 17.66
C ILE A 246 16.08 26.49 17.50
N LYS A 247 16.97 27.13 18.26
CA LYS A 247 17.19 28.57 18.18
C LYS A 247 17.66 29.00 16.79
N THR A 248 18.64 28.31 16.22
CA THR A 248 19.14 28.59 14.86
C THR A 248 18.05 28.39 13.81
N ALA A 249 17.23 27.35 13.92
CA ALA A 249 16.11 27.13 12.99
C ALA A 249 15.06 28.25 13.09
N TYR A 250 14.73 28.72 14.30
CA TYR A 250 13.83 29.85 14.52
C TYR A 250 14.38 31.17 13.94
N GLU A 251 15.66 31.47 14.20
CA GLU A 251 16.33 32.66 13.68
C GLU A 251 16.31 32.67 12.14
N ASN A 252 16.69 31.55 11.51
CA ASN A 252 16.66 31.40 10.04
C ASN A 252 15.26 31.63 9.45
N ALA A 253 14.21 31.18 10.13
CA ALA A 253 12.84 31.39 9.69
C ALA A 253 12.37 32.85 9.90
N SER A 254 12.87 33.53 10.94
CA SER A 254 12.55 34.94 11.19
C SER A 254 13.21 35.87 10.16
N ASP A 255 14.40 35.49 9.67
CA ASP A 255 15.16 36.24 8.67
C ASP A 255 14.48 36.28 7.29
N THR A 256 13.50 35.40 7.02
CA THR A 256 12.70 35.46 5.79
C THR A 256 11.63 36.57 5.80
N GLY A 257 11.64 37.45 6.82
CA GLY A 257 10.73 38.59 6.95
C GLY A 257 9.33 38.23 7.43
N ALA A 258 9.14 37.01 7.92
CA ALA A 258 7.88 36.55 8.50
C ALA A 258 7.77 36.97 9.97
N SER A 259 6.62 37.54 10.36
CA SER A 259 6.32 37.76 11.78
C SER A 259 6.01 36.41 12.43
N LEU A 260 6.98 35.85 13.14
CA LEU A 260 6.84 34.57 13.83
C LEU A 260 6.30 34.74 15.26
N PRO A 261 5.51 33.77 15.79
CA PRO A 261 5.18 33.70 17.21
C PRO A 261 6.45 33.54 18.06
N PRO A 262 6.41 33.82 19.37
CA PRO A 262 7.53 33.59 20.28
C PRO A 262 8.10 32.18 20.17
N LEU A 263 9.42 32.03 20.30
CA LEU A 263 10.11 30.75 20.18
C LEU A 263 9.51 29.70 21.13
N GLU A 264 9.10 30.12 22.32
CA GLU A 264 8.49 29.25 23.34
C GLU A 264 7.17 28.61 22.87
N GLU A 265 6.42 29.28 21.99
CA GLU A 265 5.15 28.76 21.44
C GLU A 265 5.39 27.74 20.32
N VAL A 266 6.49 27.87 19.58
CA VAL A 266 6.79 27.05 18.38
C VAL A 266 7.95 26.08 18.56
N ALA A 267 8.65 26.11 19.70
CA ALA A 267 9.84 25.30 19.94
C ALA A 267 9.58 23.80 19.75
N SER A 268 8.45 23.29 20.23
CA SER A 268 8.07 21.87 20.07
C SER A 268 7.82 21.49 18.61
N GLN A 269 7.23 22.39 17.82
CA GLN A 269 7.02 22.17 16.39
C GLN A 269 8.35 22.19 15.63
N ILE A 270 9.25 23.12 15.97
CA ILE A 270 10.59 23.20 15.37
C ILE A 270 11.39 21.95 15.73
N GLU A 271 11.33 21.49 16.98
CA GLU A 271 11.97 20.25 17.41
C GLU A 271 11.47 19.04 16.61
N ALA A 272 10.14 18.91 16.46
CA ALA A 272 9.54 17.84 15.67
C ALA A 272 9.98 17.90 14.20
N GLN A 273 10.06 19.09 13.61
CA GLN A 273 10.52 19.28 12.24
C GLN A 273 12.01 18.94 12.08
N LEU A 274 12.86 19.39 13.01
CA LEU A 274 14.29 19.06 13.00
C LEU A 274 14.53 17.56 13.18
N LYS A 275 13.73 16.91 14.04
CA LYS A 275 13.76 15.45 14.19
C LYS A 275 13.41 14.74 12.90
N ALA A 276 12.35 15.17 12.21
CA ALA A 276 11.97 14.62 10.92
C ALA A 276 13.06 14.81 9.85
N VAL A 277 13.73 15.97 9.82
CA VAL A 277 14.86 16.21 8.91
C VAL A 277 16.02 15.26 9.20
N LYS A 278 16.44 15.12 10.47
CA LYS A 278 17.52 14.20 10.85
C LYS A 278 17.17 12.75 10.54
N GLU A 279 15.91 12.35 10.74
CA GLU A 279 15.42 11.02 10.37
C GLU A 279 15.55 10.77 8.86
N GLN A 280 15.14 11.74 8.03
CA GLN A 280 15.31 11.65 6.57
C GLN A 280 16.78 11.54 6.16
N ASP A 281 17.68 12.28 6.82
CA ASP A 281 19.13 12.21 6.56
C ASP A 281 19.71 10.84 6.91
N LEU A 282 19.27 10.22 8.02
CA LEU A 282 19.70 8.88 8.39
C LEU A 282 19.18 7.84 7.38
N ILE A 283 17.92 7.93 6.96
CA ILE A 283 17.34 7.05 5.94
C ILE A 283 18.10 7.22 4.62
N LYS A 284 18.39 8.45 4.21
CA LYS A 284 19.17 8.73 3.00
C LYS A 284 20.56 8.10 3.06
N THR A 285 21.28 8.32 4.16
CA THR A 285 22.61 7.73 4.40
C THR A 285 22.53 6.20 4.34
N PHE A 286 21.50 5.62 4.94
CA PHE A 286 21.27 4.19 4.91
C PHE A 286 21.02 3.67 3.48
N ILE A 287 20.17 4.34 2.70
CA ILE A 287 19.93 4.03 1.28
C ILE A 287 21.22 4.13 0.46
N GLU A 288 22.07 5.14 0.71
CA GLU A 288 23.39 5.26 0.06
C GLU A 288 24.24 4.01 0.34
N THR A 289 24.24 3.49 1.58
CA THR A 289 24.94 2.23 1.88
C THR A 289 24.35 1.00 1.19
N LEU A 290 23.05 1.01 0.87
CA LEU A 290 22.42 -0.04 0.08
C LEU A 290 22.81 0.09 -1.40
N LYS A 291 22.84 1.31 -1.94
CA LYS A 291 23.26 1.60 -3.31
C LYS A 291 24.68 1.13 -3.58
N GLU A 292 25.61 1.39 -2.66
CA GLU A 292 27.01 0.96 -2.78
C GLU A 292 27.19 -0.56 -2.90
N LYS A 293 26.24 -1.33 -2.38
CA LYS A 293 26.28 -2.80 -2.37
C LYS A 293 25.43 -3.43 -3.48
N ALA A 294 24.67 -2.62 -4.21
CA ALA A 294 23.72 -3.10 -5.19
C ALA A 294 24.23 -2.95 -6.63
N GLU A 295 23.79 -3.86 -7.48
CA GLU A 295 23.94 -3.76 -8.93
C GLU A 295 22.75 -2.98 -9.49
N ILE A 296 22.97 -1.74 -9.93
CA ILE A 296 21.93 -0.85 -10.44
C ILE A 296 22.26 -0.50 -11.89
N GLU A 297 21.34 -0.84 -12.80
CA GLU A 297 21.43 -0.48 -14.21
C GLU A 297 20.24 0.41 -14.58
N ILE A 298 20.49 1.62 -15.09
CA ILE A 298 19.45 2.54 -15.54
C ILE A 298 19.45 2.57 -17.07
N THR A 299 18.26 2.44 -17.69
CA THR A 299 18.10 2.24 -19.15
C THR A 299 16.98 3.08 -19.76
N ILE A 300 16.65 4.22 -19.14
CA ILE A 300 15.68 5.23 -19.62
C ILE A 300 16.11 5.86 -20.95
#